data_AF-A0A2W7RB95-F1
#
_entry.id   AF-A0A2W7RB95-F1
#
_cell.length_a   1.000
_cell.length_b   1.000
_cell.length_c   1.000
_cell.angle_alpha   90.00
_cell.angle_beta   90.00
_cell.angle_gamma   90.00
#
_symmetry.space_group_name_H-M   'P 1'
#
loop_
_entity.id
_entity.type
_entity.pdbx_description
1 polymer ?
#
loop_
_entity_poly.entity_id
_entity_poly.type
_entity_poly.pdbx_seq_one_letter_code
_entity_poly.pdbx_strand_id
1 'polypeptide(L)'
;MNIIRKLFGGKSNTSVKDEVMLNISSISNIELPSNYKIAAETQIPAFCSIGNLIFEKKYFEAINLGETLLKETPYSVGVHVNLMDAYFKARKENSTFYDKSIEHARLAMLYGHNTGYAQKKLAIGLEKQRKIYQAIQVCNIILSDDYHFSRHGCGNIVEFANRKERLLKKVPNSLDDENSFLFTESEISYMIKQIQEDDELIVQEEIEYKRKMEQLRKDSDALWDSLMKGK
;
A
#
# COMPACT_ATOMS: atom_id res chain seq x y z
N MET A 1 13.91 -0.28 36.42
CA MET A 1 13.96 -0.97 35.11
C MET A 1 12.65 -0.68 34.37
N ASN A 2 12.74 -0.06 33.19
CA ASN A 2 11.59 0.55 32.48
C ASN A 2 10.65 -0.50 31.87
N ILE A 3 9.47 -0.66 32.47
CA ILE A 3 8.38 -1.56 32.04
C ILE A 3 7.78 -1.12 30.68
N ILE A 4 7.93 0.16 30.31
CA ILE A 4 7.32 0.73 29.09
C ILE A 4 7.99 0.26 27.80
N ARG A 5 9.30 -0.09 27.81
CA ARG A 5 9.98 -0.61 26.61
C ARG A 5 9.45 -1.98 26.16
N LYS A 6 8.77 -2.73 27.02
CA LYS A 6 8.20 -4.05 26.70
C LYS A 6 6.83 -3.98 26.01
N LEU A 7 6.12 -2.85 26.10
CA LEU A 7 4.77 -2.71 25.56
C LEU A 7 4.75 -2.47 24.04
N PHE A 8 5.78 -1.81 23.51
CA PHE A 8 5.83 -1.36 22.10
C PHE A 8 6.92 -2.03 21.25
N GLY A 9 7.76 -2.89 21.83
CA GLY A 9 8.86 -3.56 21.14
C GLY A 9 8.47 -4.91 20.57
N GLY A 10 7.51 -4.96 19.63
CA GLY A 10 7.35 -6.10 18.75
C GLY A 10 8.38 -6.00 17.65
N LYS A 11 9.41 -6.84 17.66
CA LYS A 11 10.22 -7.08 16.46
C LYS A 11 9.37 -7.92 15.51
N SER A 12 8.52 -7.29 14.72
CA SER A 12 8.07 -7.90 13.47
C SER A 12 9.29 -7.91 12.56
N ASN A 13 9.99 -9.04 12.48
CA ASN A 13 10.88 -9.32 11.37
C ASN A 13 10.00 -9.55 10.14
N THR A 14 9.40 -8.47 9.65
CA THR A 14 8.67 -8.45 8.40
C THR A 14 9.68 -8.51 7.26
N SER A 15 9.38 -9.30 6.23
CA SER A 15 9.91 -9.11 4.88
C SER A 15 9.34 -7.84 4.23
N VAL A 16 9.30 -6.73 4.97
CA VAL A 16 9.12 -5.41 4.38
C VAL A 16 10.36 -5.24 3.52
N LYS A 17 10.21 -5.32 2.20
CA LYS A 17 11.24 -4.89 1.26
C LYS A 17 11.71 -3.52 1.76
N ASP A 18 13.00 -3.41 2.08
CA ASP A 18 13.58 -2.30 2.85
C ASP A 18 12.97 -0.95 2.46
N GLU A 19 12.01 -0.44 3.24
CA GLU A 19 11.41 0.88 3.03
C GLU A 19 12.31 1.93 3.69
N VAL A 20 12.45 3.10 3.07
CA VAL A 20 13.15 4.22 3.72
C VAL A 20 12.29 4.73 4.86
N MET A 21 12.84 4.75 6.09
CA MET A 21 12.13 5.21 7.30
C MET A 21 12.61 6.60 7.72
N LEU A 22 11.67 7.48 8.08
CA LEU A 22 11.94 8.82 8.60
C LEU A 22 11.45 8.95 10.04
N ASN A 23 12.18 9.67 10.89
CA ASN A 23 11.70 10.03 12.23
C ASN A 23 10.55 11.06 12.09
N ILE A 24 9.48 10.90 12.88
CA ILE A 24 8.36 11.87 12.85
C ILE A 24 8.82 13.28 13.23
N SER A 25 9.80 13.39 14.12
CA SER A 25 10.42 14.66 14.51
C SER A 25 11.06 15.40 13.33
N SER A 26 11.50 14.69 12.28
CA SER A 26 12.01 15.28 11.03
C SER A 26 10.90 15.84 10.13
N ILE A 27 9.64 15.46 10.39
CA ILE A 27 8.45 15.90 9.65
C ILE A 27 7.76 17.08 10.36
N SER A 28 8.13 17.35 11.62
CA SER A 28 7.65 18.49 12.40
C SER A 28 8.79 19.17 13.16
N ASN A 29 9.24 20.34 12.68
CA ASN A 29 10.20 21.21 13.37
C ASN A 29 9.58 21.86 14.63
N ILE A 30 9.20 21.05 15.62
CA ILE A 30 8.72 21.55 16.90
C ILE A 30 9.94 21.66 17.82
N GLU A 31 10.39 22.89 18.09
CA GLU A 31 11.34 23.15 19.16
C GLU A 31 10.67 22.84 20.51
N LEU A 32 11.09 21.74 21.15
CA LEU A 32 10.63 21.38 22.48
C LEU A 32 11.36 22.23 23.52
N PRO A 33 10.65 22.80 24.52
CA PRO A 33 11.30 23.49 25.63
C PRO A 33 12.27 22.57 26.39
N SER A 34 13.35 23.14 26.92
CA SER A 34 14.48 22.39 27.53
C SER A 34 14.12 21.48 28.71
N ASN A 35 12.94 21.67 29.32
CA ASN A 35 12.42 20.85 30.41
C ASN A 35 11.56 19.66 29.95
N TYR A 36 11.33 19.49 28.65
CA TYR A 36 10.56 18.37 28.09
C TYR A 36 11.49 17.22 27.73
N LYS A 37 11.07 15.99 28.04
CA LYS A 37 11.75 14.76 27.60
C LYS A 37 10.85 14.05 26.59
N ILE A 38 11.44 13.64 25.47
CA ILE A 38 10.75 12.81 24.47
C ILE A 38 10.39 11.48 25.14
N ALA A 39 9.09 11.21 25.30
CA ALA A 39 8.58 9.99 25.94
C ALA A 39 8.65 8.78 25.00
N ALA A 40 8.50 9.01 23.69
CA ALA A 40 8.62 8.02 22.63
C ALA A 40 8.99 8.71 21.31
N GLU A 41 9.80 8.03 20.50
CA GLU A 41 10.10 8.41 19.13
C GLU A 41 9.60 7.30 18.21
N THR A 42 8.93 7.68 17.12
CA THR A 42 8.37 6.75 16.15
C THR A 42 8.86 7.12 14.76
N GLN A 43 9.01 6.11 13.92
CA GLN A 43 9.38 6.26 12.52
C GLN A 43 8.16 6.03 11.64
N ILE A 44 8.08 6.74 10.53
CA ILE A 44 7.11 6.47 9.47
C ILE A 44 7.82 6.23 8.15
N PRO A 45 7.22 5.48 7.24
CA PRO A 45 7.77 5.34 5.90
C PRO A 45 7.91 6.68 5.19
N ALA A 46 9.03 6.89 4.50
CA ALA A 46 9.34 8.13 3.80
C ALA A 46 8.30 8.48 2.72
N PHE A 47 7.64 7.47 2.15
CA PHE A 47 6.59 7.68 1.17
C PHE A 47 5.37 8.42 1.74
N CYS A 48 5.14 8.40 3.06
CA CYS A 48 4.08 9.18 3.70
C CYS A 48 4.26 10.69 3.46
N SER A 49 5.50 11.16 3.38
CA SER A 49 5.81 12.56 3.07
C SER A 49 5.35 12.96 1.65
N ILE A 50 5.35 12.02 0.70
CA ILE A 50 4.83 12.26 -0.66
C ILE A 50 3.33 12.57 -0.59
N GLY A 51 2.58 11.77 0.19
CA GLY A 51 1.14 11.98 0.39
C GLY A 51 0.81 13.36 0.97
N ASN A 52 1.60 13.83 1.93
CA ASN A 52 1.46 15.18 2.50
C ASN A 52 1.69 16.28 1.45
N LEU A 53 2.74 16.15 0.63
CA LEU A 53 3.02 17.11 -0.46
C LEU A 53 1.88 17.14 -1.49
N ILE A 54 1.30 15.98 -1.81
CA ILE A 54 0.12 15.88 -2.71
C ILE A 54 -1.08 16.60 -2.08
N PHE A 55 -1.32 16.43 -0.78
CA PHE A 55 -2.40 17.11 -0.05
C PHE A 55 -2.22 18.63 -0.08
N GLU A 56 -1.00 19.12 0.07
CA GLU A 56 -0.61 20.53 -0.05
C GLU A 56 -0.58 21.05 -1.51
N LYS A 57 -0.92 20.21 -2.49
CA LYS A 57 -0.89 20.50 -3.93
C LYS A 57 0.50 20.79 -4.50
N LYS A 58 1.57 20.39 -3.79
CA LYS A 58 2.97 20.49 -4.22
C LYS A 58 3.37 19.29 -5.07
N TYR A 59 2.71 19.12 -6.22
CA TYR A 59 2.81 17.88 -7.00
C TYR A 59 4.20 17.62 -7.58
N PHE A 60 4.93 18.65 -8.02
CA PHE A 60 6.28 18.48 -8.55
C PHE A 60 7.29 18.10 -7.46
N GLU A 61 7.18 18.67 -6.26
CA GLU A 61 7.98 18.28 -5.11
C GLU A 61 7.69 16.82 -4.71
N ALA A 62 6.41 16.43 -4.71
CA ALA A 62 6.00 15.05 -4.48
C ALA A 62 6.60 14.09 -5.52
N ILE A 63 6.58 14.45 -6.80
CA ILE A 63 7.18 13.67 -7.89
C ILE A 63 8.69 13.53 -7.69
N ASN A 64 9.40 14.63 -7.46
CA ASN A 64 10.85 14.63 -7.29
C ASN A 64 11.29 13.78 -6.08
N LEU A 65 10.56 13.89 -4.96
CA LEU A 65 10.80 13.06 -3.79
C LEU A 65 10.55 11.58 -4.08
N GLY A 66 9.42 11.25 -4.71
CA GLY A 66 9.10 9.86 -5.07
C GLY A 66 10.11 9.25 -6.04
N GLU A 67 10.50 9.96 -7.11
CA GLU A 67 11.54 9.51 -8.05
C GLU A 67 12.89 9.30 -7.34
N THR A 68 13.20 10.11 -6.33
CA THR A 68 14.42 9.94 -5.52
C THR A 68 14.34 8.69 -4.66
N LEU A 69 13.23 8.47 -3.95
CA LEU A 69 13.03 7.28 -3.11
C LEU A 69 13.05 5.98 -3.91
N LEU A 70 12.54 5.97 -5.15
CA LEU A 70 12.59 4.79 -6.02
C LEU A 70 14.01 4.39 -6.44
N LYS A 71 15.01 5.27 -6.34
CA LYS A 71 16.41 4.89 -6.61
C LYS A 71 16.93 3.91 -5.55
N GLU A 72 16.45 4.03 -4.32
CA GLU A 72 16.81 3.17 -3.20
C GLU A 72 15.83 2.00 -3.06
N THR A 73 14.55 2.28 -3.29
CA THR A 73 13.44 1.35 -3.03
C THR A 73 12.55 1.19 -4.28
N PRO A 74 13.09 0.60 -5.37
CA PRO A 74 12.41 0.57 -6.67
C PRO A 74 11.11 -0.25 -6.69
N TYR A 75 10.86 -1.03 -5.63
CA TYR A 75 9.66 -1.86 -5.48
C TYR A 75 8.70 -1.33 -4.41
N SER A 76 8.92 -0.11 -3.90
CA SER A 76 8.08 0.47 -2.86
C SER A 76 6.67 0.71 -3.39
N VAL A 77 5.72 -0.08 -2.87
CA VAL A 77 4.29 0.06 -3.17
C VAL A 77 3.80 1.45 -2.79
N GLY A 78 4.19 1.92 -1.60
CA GLY A 78 3.78 3.22 -1.09
C GLY A 78 4.25 4.37 -1.99
N VAL A 79 5.50 4.32 -2.48
CA VAL A 79 6.01 5.34 -3.40
C VAL A 79 5.26 5.31 -4.74
N HIS A 80 5.05 4.13 -5.34
CA HIS A 80 4.34 4.04 -6.62
C HIS A 80 2.89 4.50 -6.55
N VAL A 81 2.15 4.17 -5.48
CA VAL A 81 0.76 4.64 -5.31
C VAL A 81 0.70 6.17 -5.21
N ASN A 82 1.65 6.78 -4.49
CA ASN A 82 1.72 8.23 -4.38
C ASN A 82 2.14 8.89 -5.70
N LEU A 83 3.13 8.34 -6.40
CA LEU A 83 3.54 8.86 -7.72
C LEU A 83 2.41 8.77 -8.75
N MET A 84 1.65 7.66 -8.75
CA MET A 84 0.44 7.53 -9.58
C MET A 84 -0.50 8.74 -9.40
N ASP A 85 -0.78 9.13 -8.16
CA ASP A 85 -1.70 10.24 -7.87
C ASP A 85 -1.07 11.61 -8.15
N ALA A 86 0.22 11.80 -7.81
CA ALA A 86 0.95 13.04 -8.06
C ALA A 86 1.01 13.36 -9.57
N TYR A 87 1.43 12.40 -10.39
CA TYR A 87 1.44 12.57 -11.85
C TYR A 87 0.04 12.78 -12.41
N PHE A 88 -0.97 12.04 -11.93
CA PHE A 88 -2.34 12.26 -12.37
C PHE A 88 -2.80 13.69 -12.09
N LYS A 89 -2.55 14.21 -10.89
CA LYS A 89 -2.95 15.57 -10.51
C LYS A 89 -2.19 16.64 -11.28
N ALA A 90 -0.91 16.42 -11.58
CA ALA A 90 -0.07 17.32 -12.38
C ALA A 90 -0.22 17.15 -13.90
N ARG A 91 -1.04 16.21 -14.40
CA ARG A 91 -1.11 15.84 -15.83
C ARG A 91 -1.41 16.97 -16.82
N LYS A 92 -1.98 18.08 -16.36
CA LYS A 92 -2.26 19.24 -17.22
C LYS A 92 -0.99 20.03 -17.56
N GLU A 93 0.04 19.90 -16.73
CA GLU A 93 1.32 20.62 -16.87
C GLU A 93 2.28 19.92 -17.82
N ASN A 94 2.15 18.59 -18.01
CA ASN A 94 3.00 17.81 -18.91
C ASN A 94 2.21 16.63 -19.50
N SER A 95 2.20 16.52 -20.82
CA SER A 95 1.45 15.49 -21.56
C SER A 95 1.86 14.06 -21.21
N THR A 96 3.12 13.83 -20.83
CA THR A 96 3.66 12.50 -20.47
C THR A 96 3.20 12.03 -19.09
N PHE A 97 2.74 12.93 -18.23
CA PHE A 97 2.41 12.58 -16.84
C PHE A 97 1.17 11.70 -16.73
N TYR A 98 0.27 11.77 -17.71
CA TYR A 98 -0.86 10.83 -17.72
C TYR A 98 -0.39 9.38 -17.90
N ASP A 99 0.60 9.17 -18.78
CA ASP A 99 1.17 7.85 -19.04
C ASP A 99 2.00 7.36 -17.85
N LYS A 100 2.81 8.25 -17.24
CA LYS A 100 3.54 7.94 -15.99
C LYS A 100 2.60 7.56 -14.84
N SER A 101 1.43 8.21 -14.74
CA SER A 101 0.43 7.83 -13.73
C SER A 101 -0.06 6.40 -13.95
N ILE A 102 -0.31 6.00 -15.19
CA ILE A 102 -0.75 4.65 -15.56
C ILE A 102 0.37 3.62 -15.30
N GLU A 103 1.60 3.96 -15.66
CA GLU A 103 2.78 3.13 -15.37
C GLU A 103 2.93 2.86 -13.86
N HIS A 104 2.82 3.90 -13.02
CA HIS A 104 2.90 3.72 -11.58
C HIS A 104 1.68 3.01 -10.97
N ALA A 105 0.48 3.14 -11.56
CA ALA A 105 -0.66 2.31 -11.17
C ALA A 105 -0.40 0.82 -11.44
N ARG A 106 0.23 0.51 -12.58
CA ARG A 106 0.63 -0.84 -12.95
C ARG A 106 1.72 -1.39 -12.03
N LEU A 107 2.75 -0.61 -11.72
CA LEU A 107 3.83 -1.00 -10.80
C LEU A 107 3.33 -1.19 -9.36
N ALA A 108 2.46 -0.29 -8.88
CA ALA A 108 1.83 -0.46 -7.58
C ALA A 108 1.06 -1.79 -7.50
N MET A 109 0.24 -2.10 -8.50
CA MET A 109 -0.48 -3.37 -8.57
C MET A 109 0.49 -4.56 -8.62
N LEU A 110 1.54 -4.51 -9.45
CA LEU A 110 2.56 -5.56 -9.56
C LEU A 110 3.24 -5.85 -8.22
N TYR A 111 3.57 -4.82 -7.44
CA TYR A 111 4.34 -4.96 -6.21
C TYR A 111 3.49 -5.22 -4.97
N GLY A 112 2.19 -5.51 -5.12
CA GLY A 112 1.33 -5.99 -4.04
C GLY A 112 0.27 -5.01 -3.57
N HIS A 113 0.09 -3.86 -4.22
CA HIS A 113 -1.01 -2.97 -3.86
C HIS A 113 -2.35 -3.55 -4.30
N ASN A 114 -3.08 -4.22 -3.41
CA ASN A 114 -4.36 -4.90 -3.67
C ASN A 114 -5.56 -4.25 -2.93
N THR A 115 -5.55 -2.94 -2.68
CA THR A 115 -6.68 -2.26 -2.01
C THR A 115 -7.83 -1.91 -2.96
N GLY A 116 -7.66 -2.08 -4.27
CA GLY A 116 -8.60 -1.69 -5.32
C GLY A 116 -8.39 -0.29 -5.90
N TYR A 117 -7.66 0.59 -5.21
CA TYR A 117 -7.43 1.96 -5.66
C TYR A 117 -6.57 2.01 -6.94
N ALA A 118 -5.38 1.40 -6.93
CA ALA A 118 -4.48 1.39 -8.10
C ALA A 118 -5.10 0.63 -9.29
N GLN A 119 -5.74 -0.52 -9.03
CA GLN A 119 -6.46 -1.33 -10.02
C GLN A 119 -7.49 -0.50 -10.79
N LYS A 120 -8.31 0.27 -10.04
CA LYS A 120 -9.35 1.11 -10.63
C LYS A 120 -8.76 2.21 -11.48
N LYS A 121 -7.70 2.87 -11.01
CA LYS A 121 -6.99 3.93 -11.74
C LYS A 121 -6.35 3.38 -13.02
N LEU A 122 -5.72 2.22 -12.95
CA LEU A 122 -5.11 1.52 -14.07
C LEU A 122 -6.16 1.18 -15.14
N ALA A 123 -7.25 0.50 -14.76
CA ALA A 123 -8.31 0.12 -15.71
C ALA A 123 -8.97 1.33 -16.38
N ILE A 124 -9.26 2.41 -15.62
CA ILE A 124 -9.77 3.68 -16.19
C ILE A 124 -8.74 4.32 -17.13
N GLY A 125 -7.48 4.30 -16.73
CA GLY A 125 -6.38 4.91 -17.46
C GLY A 125 -6.22 4.30 -18.85
N LEU A 126 -6.13 2.97 -18.89
CA LEU A 126 -6.02 2.17 -20.11
C LEU A 126 -7.25 2.32 -21.01
N GLU A 127 -8.45 2.31 -20.43
CA GLU A 127 -9.70 2.56 -21.16
C GLU A 127 -9.67 3.91 -21.89
N LYS A 128 -9.19 4.97 -21.22
CA LYS A 128 -9.05 6.31 -21.82
C LYS A 128 -7.97 6.38 -22.90
N GLN A 129 -6.92 5.57 -22.80
CA GLN A 129 -5.91 5.40 -23.85
C GLN A 129 -6.38 4.47 -24.99
N ARG A 130 -7.61 3.95 -24.94
CA ARG A 130 -8.14 2.93 -25.86
C ARG A 130 -7.31 1.63 -25.88
N LYS A 131 -6.62 1.31 -24.78
CA LYS A 131 -5.96 0.01 -24.57
C LYS A 131 -6.93 -0.95 -23.88
N ILE A 132 -7.95 -1.37 -24.63
CA ILE A 132 -9.11 -2.07 -24.10
C ILE A 132 -8.77 -3.50 -23.68
N TYR A 133 -7.92 -4.22 -24.43
CA TYR A 133 -7.51 -5.57 -24.06
C TYR A 133 -6.69 -5.58 -22.77
N GLN A 134 -5.77 -4.63 -22.60
CA GLN A 134 -5.04 -4.43 -21.35
C GLN A 134 -5.98 -4.08 -20.19
N ALA A 135 -6.97 -3.21 -20.40
CA ALA A 135 -7.97 -2.89 -19.37
C ALA A 135 -8.83 -4.12 -18.99
N ILE A 136 -9.16 -4.98 -19.97
CA ILE A 136 -9.84 -6.25 -19.74
C ILE A 136 -8.94 -7.21 -18.95
N GLN A 137 -7.63 -7.27 -19.24
CA GLN A 137 -6.68 -8.11 -18.49
C GLN A 137 -6.69 -7.74 -17.01
N VAL A 138 -6.69 -6.44 -16.65
CA VAL A 138 -6.82 -5.99 -15.25
C VAL A 138 -8.10 -6.52 -14.62
N CYS A 139 -9.24 -6.45 -15.33
CA CYS A 139 -10.50 -6.97 -14.82
C CYS A 139 -10.46 -8.49 -14.65
N ASN A 140 -9.85 -9.23 -15.57
CA ASN A 140 -9.72 -10.69 -15.50
C ASN A 140 -8.88 -11.13 -14.29
N ILE A 141 -7.77 -10.45 -14.01
CA ILE A 141 -6.95 -10.73 -12.82
C ILE A 141 -7.78 -10.55 -11.55
N ILE A 142 -8.54 -9.46 -11.45
CA ILE A 142 -9.34 -9.15 -10.26
C ILE A 142 -10.53 -10.09 -10.08
N LEU A 143 -11.05 -10.63 -11.19
CA LEU A 143 -12.19 -11.55 -11.21
C LEU A 143 -11.75 -13.03 -11.13
N SER A 144 -10.45 -13.32 -11.01
CA SER A 144 -10.01 -14.70 -10.82
C SER A 144 -10.31 -15.17 -9.40
N ASP A 145 -10.59 -16.46 -9.24
CA ASP A 145 -10.89 -17.05 -7.93
C ASP A 145 -9.73 -16.91 -6.93
N ASP A 146 -8.48 -16.84 -7.42
CA ASP A 146 -7.29 -16.68 -6.59
C ASP A 146 -7.00 -15.23 -6.18
N TYR A 147 -7.83 -14.27 -6.60
CA TYR A 147 -7.64 -12.86 -6.29
C TYR A 147 -8.69 -12.37 -5.31
N HIS A 148 -8.24 -11.68 -4.26
CA HIS A 148 -9.10 -10.84 -3.45
C HIS A 148 -8.40 -9.52 -3.10
N PHE A 149 -9.23 -8.51 -2.81
CA PHE A 149 -8.72 -7.27 -2.26
C PHE A 149 -8.28 -7.46 -0.81
N SER A 150 -7.33 -6.65 -0.36
CA SER A 150 -6.97 -6.56 1.06
C SER A 150 -8.21 -6.29 1.92
N ARG A 151 -8.24 -6.84 3.14
CA ARG A 151 -9.28 -6.58 4.15
C ARG A 151 -9.49 -5.09 4.47
N HIS A 152 -8.45 -4.28 4.27
CA HIS A 152 -8.47 -2.82 4.48
C HIS A 152 -8.71 -2.05 3.17
N GLY A 153 -8.97 -2.77 2.07
CA GLY A 153 -9.20 -2.21 0.76
C GLY A 153 -10.61 -1.66 0.56
N CYS A 154 -10.77 -0.88 -0.49
CA CYS A 154 -12.04 -0.32 -0.96
C CYS A 154 -12.47 -0.88 -2.32
N GLY A 155 -11.81 -1.95 -2.78
CA GLY A 155 -12.11 -2.61 -4.05
C GLY A 155 -13.49 -3.26 -4.06
N ASN A 156 -14.14 -3.22 -5.23
CA ASN A 156 -15.46 -3.81 -5.43
C ASN A 156 -15.46 -4.70 -6.67
N ILE A 157 -15.50 -6.02 -6.46
CA ILE A 157 -15.49 -7.04 -7.52
C ILE A 157 -16.63 -6.81 -8.53
N VAL A 158 -17.82 -6.42 -8.06
CA VAL A 158 -18.98 -6.13 -8.92
C VAL A 158 -18.71 -4.92 -9.83
N GLU A 159 -17.96 -3.91 -9.36
CA GLU A 159 -17.53 -2.79 -10.21
C GLU A 159 -16.67 -3.28 -11.38
N PHE A 160 -15.74 -4.22 -11.13
CA PHE A 160 -14.86 -4.78 -12.16
C PHE A 160 -15.59 -5.72 -13.13
N ALA A 161 -16.54 -6.51 -12.66
CA ALA A 161 -17.43 -7.29 -13.53
C ALA A 161 -18.20 -6.38 -14.50
N ASN A 162 -18.90 -5.37 -13.96
CA ASN A 162 -19.63 -4.38 -14.76
C ASN A 162 -18.72 -3.61 -15.73
N ARG A 163 -17.47 -3.33 -15.31
CA ARG A 163 -16.48 -2.66 -16.16
C ARG A 163 -16.05 -3.55 -17.31
N LYS A 164 -15.75 -4.83 -17.07
CA LYS A 164 -15.39 -5.82 -18.10
C LYS A 164 -16.47 -5.89 -19.18
N GLU A 165 -17.75 -5.96 -18.80
CA GLU A 165 -18.87 -5.96 -19.75
C GLU A 165 -18.92 -4.69 -20.61
N ARG A 166 -18.67 -3.52 -20.03
CA ARG A 166 -18.59 -2.26 -20.79
C ARG A 166 -17.38 -2.21 -21.71
N LEU A 167 -16.24 -2.75 -21.29
CA LEU A 167 -15.01 -2.79 -22.09
C LEU A 167 -15.14 -3.73 -23.30
N LEU A 168 -15.79 -4.89 -23.14
CA LEU A 168 -16.05 -5.82 -24.26
C LEU A 168 -16.79 -5.13 -25.42
N LYS A 169 -17.72 -4.22 -25.11
CA LYS A 169 -18.44 -3.42 -26.13
C LYS A 169 -17.54 -2.40 -26.84
N LYS A 170 -16.35 -2.09 -26.30
CA LYS A 170 -15.38 -1.12 -26.84
C LYS A 170 -14.24 -1.77 -27.61
N VAL A 171 -14.11 -3.10 -27.59
CA VAL A 171 -13.07 -3.87 -28.30
C VAL A 171 -12.92 -3.50 -29.77
N PRO A 172 -14.00 -3.30 -30.57
CA PRO A 172 -13.86 -2.92 -31.99
C PRO A 172 -13.12 -1.58 -32.20
N ASN A 173 -13.07 -0.73 -31.18
CA ASN A 173 -12.41 0.57 -31.21
C ASN A 173 -11.08 0.56 -30.42
N SER A 174 -10.51 -0.60 -30.15
CA SER A 174 -9.26 -0.68 -29.41
C SER A 174 -8.04 -0.26 -30.25
N LEU A 175 -7.02 0.25 -29.60
CA LEU A 175 -5.68 0.49 -30.18
C LEU A 175 -4.69 -0.63 -29.83
N ASP A 176 -5.05 -1.49 -28.88
CA ASP A 176 -4.34 -2.72 -28.54
C ASP A 176 -5.15 -3.94 -28.99
N ASP A 177 -4.55 -5.12 -28.88
CA ASP A 177 -5.14 -6.39 -29.31
C ASP A 177 -4.97 -7.50 -28.24
N GLU A 178 -5.43 -8.71 -28.56
CA GLU A 178 -5.35 -9.88 -27.69
C GLU A 178 -3.92 -10.31 -27.33
N ASN A 179 -2.92 -9.88 -28.10
CA ASN A 179 -1.51 -10.16 -27.85
C ASN A 179 -0.81 -9.04 -27.06
N SER A 180 -1.53 -7.95 -26.77
CA SER A 180 -1.02 -6.77 -26.07
C SER A 180 -1.13 -6.96 -24.56
N PHE A 181 -0.19 -7.70 -23.98
CA PHE A 181 -0.17 -7.97 -22.53
C PHE A 181 0.29 -6.76 -21.70
N LEU A 182 -0.46 -6.43 -20.65
CA LEU A 182 -0.06 -5.45 -19.63
C LEU A 182 0.82 -6.10 -18.55
N PHE A 183 0.47 -7.32 -18.18
CA PHE A 183 1.20 -8.19 -17.26
C PHE A 183 1.49 -9.54 -17.93
N THR A 184 2.67 -10.09 -17.66
CA THR A 184 3.00 -11.47 -18.04
C THR A 184 2.33 -12.47 -17.08
N GLU A 185 2.26 -13.74 -17.45
CA GLU A 185 1.78 -14.81 -16.57
C GLU A 185 2.61 -14.94 -15.28
N SER A 186 3.93 -14.74 -15.38
CA SER A 186 4.83 -14.75 -14.21
C SER A 186 4.54 -13.58 -13.27
N GLU A 187 4.24 -12.39 -13.81
CA GLU A 187 3.85 -11.23 -13.01
C GLU A 187 2.50 -11.42 -12.34
N ILE A 188 1.53 -12.03 -13.04
CA ILE A 188 0.23 -12.37 -12.46
C ILE A 188 0.40 -13.38 -11.33
N SER A 189 1.16 -14.44 -11.55
CA SER A 189 1.45 -15.45 -10.53
C SER A 189 2.14 -14.83 -9.31
N TYR A 190 3.07 -13.90 -9.54
CA TYR A 190 3.72 -13.16 -8.46
C TYR A 190 2.72 -12.32 -7.65
N MET A 191 1.82 -11.57 -8.31
CA MET A 191 0.80 -10.78 -7.62
C MET A 191 -0.11 -11.65 -6.75
N ILE A 192 -0.60 -12.77 -7.27
CA ILE A 192 -1.45 -13.72 -6.51
C ILE A 192 -0.69 -14.28 -5.31
N LYS A 193 0.57 -14.67 -5.50
CA LYS A 193 1.40 -15.18 -4.42
C LYS A 193 1.59 -14.16 -3.29
N GLN A 194 1.81 -12.88 -3.63
CA GLN A 194 1.91 -11.82 -2.62
C GLN A 194 0.63 -11.69 -1.79
N ILE A 195 -0.54 -11.79 -2.41
CA ILE A 195 -1.83 -11.75 -1.70
C ILE A 195 -1.95 -12.91 -0.71
N GLN A 196 -1.56 -14.12 -1.13
CA GLN A 196 -1.58 -15.31 -0.27
C GLN A 196 -0.59 -15.18 0.90
N GLU A 197 0.62 -14.68 0.65
CA GLU A 197 1.62 -14.43 1.68
C GLU A 197 1.14 -13.38 2.70
N ASP A 198 0.47 -12.31 2.25
CA ASP A 198 -0.12 -11.30 3.13
C ASP A 198 -1.22 -11.88 4.03
N ASP A 199 -2.06 -12.77 3.49
CA ASP A 199 -3.11 -13.46 4.26
C ASP A 199 -2.54 -14.38 5.33
N GLU A 200 -1.49 -15.14 5.00
CA GLU A 200 -0.79 -15.99 5.97
C GLU A 200 -0.19 -15.16 7.10
N LEU A 201 0.42 -14.01 6.78
CA LEU A 201 0.98 -13.08 7.77
C LEU A 201 -0.11 -12.54 8.69
N ILE A 202 -1.26 -12.12 8.15
CA ILE A 202 -2.40 -11.63 8.94
C ILE A 202 -2.87 -12.70 9.94
N VAL A 203 -2.98 -13.96 9.50
CA VAL A 203 -3.39 -15.05 10.39
C VAL A 203 -2.37 -15.27 11.51
N GLN A 204 -1.06 -15.21 11.20
CA GLN A 204 -0.01 -15.36 12.21
C GLN A 204 -0.03 -14.21 13.23
N GLU A 205 -0.19 -12.97 12.77
CA GLU A 205 -0.30 -11.78 13.64
C GLU A 205 -1.49 -11.89 14.59
N GLU A 206 -2.64 -12.37 14.11
CA GLU A 206 -3.84 -12.58 14.94
C GLU A 206 -3.63 -13.68 16.00
N ILE A 207 -2.93 -14.75 15.65
CA ILE A 207 -2.56 -15.83 16.59
C ILE A 207 -1.61 -15.27 17.66
N GLU A 208 -0.59 -14.52 17.27
CA GLU A 208 0.39 -13.96 18.19
C GLU A 208 -0.25 -12.92 19.12
N TYR A 209 -1.11 -12.04 18.58
CA TYR A 209 -1.86 -11.07 19.36
C TYR A 209 -2.74 -11.76 20.42
N LYS A 210 -3.49 -12.80 20.04
CA LYS A 210 -4.32 -13.58 20.98
C LYS A 210 -3.47 -14.20 22.10
N ARG A 211 -2.32 -14.78 21.76
CA ARG A 211 -1.38 -15.35 22.76
C ARG A 211 -0.85 -14.27 23.72
N LYS A 212 -0.47 -13.10 23.21
CA LYS A 212 0.02 -11.98 24.00
C LYS A 212 -1.05 -11.45 24.96
N MET A 213 -2.29 -11.30 24.49
CA MET A 213 -3.41 -10.85 25.32
C MET A 213 -3.77 -11.86 26.41
N GLU A 214 -3.74 -13.15 26.10
CA GLU A 214 -3.97 -14.20 27.11
C GLU A 214 -2.87 -14.21 28.18
N GLN A 215 -1.61 -14.01 27.79
CA GLN A 215 -0.52 -13.90 28.75
C GLN A 215 -0.69 -12.68 29.67
N LEU A 216 -1.04 -11.52 29.11
CA LEU A 216 -1.30 -10.30 29.89
C LEU A 216 -2.46 -10.49 30.87
N ARG A 217 -3.50 -11.23 30.48
CA ARG A 217 -4.62 -11.57 31.37
C ARG A 217 -4.13 -12.42 32.55
N LYS A 218 -3.38 -13.50 32.28
CA LYS A 218 -2.81 -14.36 33.33
C LYS A 218 -1.88 -13.62 34.27
N ASP A 219 -1.03 -12.74 33.75
CA ASP A 219 -0.11 -11.92 34.55
C ASP A 219 -0.88 -10.94 35.44
N SER A 220 -1.97 -10.34 34.92
CA SER A 220 -2.86 -9.47 35.68
C SER A 220 -3.58 -10.23 36.81
N ASP A 221 -4.13 -11.41 36.51
CA ASP A 221 -4.83 -12.24 37.51
C ASP A 221 -3.87 -12.68 38.63
N ALA A 222 -2.65 -13.11 38.28
CA ALA A 222 -1.61 -13.47 39.25
C ALA A 222 -1.20 -12.29 40.15
N LEU A 223 -1.15 -11.07 39.59
CA LEU A 223 -0.86 -9.85 40.35
C LEU A 223 -1.98 -9.54 41.34
N TRP A 224 -3.25 -9.64 40.92
CA TRP A 224 -4.41 -9.42 41.78
C TRP A 224 -4.49 -10.46 42.91
N ASP A 225 -4.26 -11.74 42.61
CA ASP A 225 -4.23 -12.80 43.61
C ASP A 225 -3.14 -12.58 44.67
N SER A 226 -1.97 -12.10 44.26
CA SER A 226 -0.86 -11.75 45.17
C SER A 226 -1.23 -10.58 46.10
N LEU A 227 -1.89 -9.55 45.55
CA LEU A 227 -2.34 -8.38 46.32
C LEU A 227 -3.46 -8.70 47.31
N MET A 228 -4.35 -9.66 46.97
CA MET A 228 -5.50 -10.02 47.80
C MET A 228 -5.17 -11.05 48.88
N LYS A 229 -4.15 -11.90 48.69
CA LYS A 229 -3.66 -12.87 49.69
C LYS A 229 -2.62 -12.30 50.66
N GLY A 230 -2.14 -11.07 50.42
CA GLY A 230 -1.21 -10.34 51.28
C GLY A 230 -1.85 -9.50 52.40
N LYS A 231 -3.14 -9.70 52.68
CA LYS A 231 -3.89 -9.15 53.82
C LYS A 231 -4.42 -10.29 54.69
#